data_AF-A0A7C5YZ87-F1
#
_entry.id   AF-A0A7C5YZ87-F1
#
_cell.length_a   1.000
_cell.length_b   1.000
_cell.length_c   1.000
_cell.angle_alpha   90.00
_cell.angle_beta   90.00
_cell.angle_gamma   90.00
#
_symmetry.space_group_name_H-M   'P 1'
#
loop_
_entity.id
_entity.type
_entity.pdbx_description
1 polymer ?
#
loop_
_entity_poly.entity_id
_entity_poly.type
_entity_poly.pdbx_seq_one_letter_code
_entity_poly.pdbx_strand_id
1 'polypeptide(L)'
;MNRIQEILKGPIQLGRSRRAGYGGEAEIRWGSVQEREASGEGVIMTDLRGGDLFRALFTSDCIARHPRTGQIDPASLPELFLSRFGGRVTLRRVRWGFDLVGGFNRKWRTELPQAKTVAAGSVMLFRAEEKIPIDYLLAIEHEGIGERRTEGFGRFTFLEAPVQELQIRHPARAQVQKPSIRAPELVEFLECRLLQSAVSREIEQLALTVAGRAFRIPSPSLLSRLRVPLRMQPARALQTLTEWLGSGDRALRRPAQDQLRRCRIDHGSGPSSLVNWLSDLVGDGRWVLLRECLRLEALAQRNHVVSETGALQQIRRMTDEIAVRMIDATLAALAKQRGRKEASAT
;
A
#
# COMPACT_ATOMS: atom_id res chain seq x y z
N MET A 1 45.96 -9.99 13.37
CA MET A 1 44.58 -9.97 13.89
C MET A 1 43.80 -8.99 13.02
N ASN A 2 42.61 -9.35 12.53
CA ASN A 2 41.87 -8.53 11.57
C ASN A 2 41.31 -7.28 12.29
N ARG A 3 41.52 -6.06 11.75
CA ARG A 3 41.09 -4.77 12.34
C ARG A 3 39.61 -4.77 12.74
N ILE A 4 38.76 -5.51 12.03
CA ILE A 4 37.34 -5.67 12.38
C ILE A 4 37.17 -6.43 13.70
N GLN A 5 37.95 -7.50 13.92
CA GLN A 5 37.90 -8.29 15.16
C GLN A 5 38.32 -7.45 16.38
N GLU A 6 39.27 -6.55 16.21
CA GLU A 6 39.69 -5.61 17.26
C GLU A 6 38.61 -4.57 17.56
N ILE A 7 37.98 -3.99 16.54
CA ILE A 7 36.92 -2.99 16.69
C ILE A 7 35.67 -3.61 17.35
N LEU A 8 35.37 -4.87 17.07
CA LEU A 8 34.20 -5.58 17.58
C LEU A 8 34.49 -6.39 18.85
N LYS A 9 35.59 -6.10 19.55
CA LYS A 9 35.96 -6.78 20.80
C LYS A 9 35.06 -6.32 21.96
N GLY A 10 34.43 -7.28 22.64
CA GLY A 10 33.58 -7.04 23.81
C GLY A 10 32.08 -7.21 23.53
N PRO A 11 31.22 -7.02 24.55
CA PRO A 11 29.77 -7.17 24.39
C PRO A 11 29.19 -6.13 23.43
N ILE A 12 28.41 -6.57 22.46
CA ILE A 12 27.77 -5.69 21.46
C ILE A 12 26.28 -5.56 21.75
N GLN A 13 25.78 -4.33 21.56
CA GLN A 13 24.38 -4.01 21.76
C GLN A 13 23.58 -4.05 20.45
N LEU A 14 22.75 -5.06 20.30
CA LEU A 14 21.94 -5.31 19.10
C LEU A 14 20.48 -4.87 19.29
N GLY A 15 19.80 -4.57 18.18
CA GLY A 15 18.36 -4.25 18.20
C GLY A 15 17.98 -2.91 18.85
N ARG A 16 16.68 -2.66 19.06
CA ARG A 16 16.17 -1.42 19.67
C ARG A 16 16.22 -1.45 21.20
N SER A 17 16.01 -2.62 21.80
CA SER A 17 15.93 -2.82 23.25
C SER A 17 17.29 -3.15 23.87
N ARG A 18 18.31 -2.32 23.57
CA ARG A 18 19.72 -2.53 24.00
C ARG A 18 19.96 -2.64 25.51
N ARG A 19 18.98 -2.19 26.29
CA ARG A 19 18.99 -2.19 27.76
C ARG A 19 17.95 -3.15 28.37
N ALA A 20 17.18 -3.84 27.54
CA ALA A 20 16.31 -4.92 28.01
C ALA A 20 17.11 -6.23 27.97
N GLY A 21 16.79 -7.18 28.86
CA GLY A 21 17.52 -8.45 29.01
C GLY A 21 17.54 -9.39 27.78
N TYR A 22 16.97 -8.97 26.65
CA TYR A 22 16.94 -9.72 25.39
C TYR A 22 17.76 -9.06 24.25
N GLY A 23 18.34 -7.86 24.46
CA GLY A 23 19.00 -7.08 23.41
C GLY A 23 20.37 -6.50 23.78
N GLY A 24 20.93 -6.85 24.93
CA GLY A 24 22.24 -6.43 25.40
C GLY A 24 23.19 -7.62 25.57
N GLU A 25 24.50 -7.37 25.40
CA GLU A 25 25.60 -8.32 25.69
C GLU A 25 25.78 -9.49 24.71
N ALA A 26 25.55 -9.28 23.42
CA ALA A 26 25.90 -10.29 22.43
C ALA A 26 27.42 -10.51 22.37
N GLU A 27 27.84 -11.77 22.48
CA GLU A 27 29.23 -12.22 22.25
C GLU A 27 29.41 -12.55 20.76
N ILE A 28 30.46 -12.01 20.13
CA ILE A 28 30.85 -12.43 18.78
C ILE A 28 31.91 -13.52 18.88
N ARG A 29 31.60 -14.66 18.25
CA ARG A 29 32.58 -15.73 18.00
C ARG A 29 32.89 -15.77 16.51
N TRP A 30 34.18 -15.87 16.21
CA TRP A 30 34.67 -15.92 14.84
C TRP A 30 34.82 -17.37 14.41
N GLY A 31 34.12 -17.76 13.35
CA GLY A 31 34.29 -19.06 12.70
C GLY A 31 35.46 -19.06 11.71
N SER A 32 35.68 -20.21 11.06
CA SER A 32 36.54 -20.30 9.89
C SER A 32 35.97 -19.49 8.72
N VAL A 33 36.85 -19.05 7.82
CA VAL A 33 36.42 -18.44 6.55
C VAL A 33 35.59 -19.45 5.76
N GLN A 34 34.47 -19.01 5.21
CA GLN A 34 33.58 -19.80 4.37
C GLN A 34 33.56 -19.21 2.96
N GLU A 35 33.49 -20.06 1.94
CA GLU A 35 33.39 -19.63 0.54
C GLU A 35 32.00 -19.10 0.18
N ARG A 36 30.97 -19.48 0.96
CA ARG A 36 29.59 -19.02 0.80
C ARG A 36 29.00 -18.56 2.12
N GLU A 37 28.00 -17.69 2.01
CA GLU A 37 27.18 -17.24 3.15
C GLU A 37 26.22 -18.34 3.64
N ALA A 38 25.80 -19.24 2.75
CA ALA A 38 24.90 -20.35 3.07
C ALA A 38 25.48 -21.68 2.57
N SER A 39 25.31 -22.72 3.38
CA SER A 39 25.65 -24.11 3.07
C SER A 39 24.50 -25.01 3.51
N GLY A 40 24.27 -26.11 2.80
CA GLY A 40 23.24 -27.08 3.18
C GLY A 40 22.74 -27.88 1.99
N GLU A 41 21.73 -28.70 2.26
CA GLU A 41 21.08 -29.52 1.23
C GLU A 41 20.47 -28.64 0.13
N GLY A 42 20.70 -29.06 -1.12
CA GLY A 42 20.16 -28.40 -2.30
C GLY A 42 20.87 -27.09 -2.69
N VAL A 43 21.94 -26.67 -2.00
CA VAL A 43 22.82 -25.60 -2.51
C VAL A 43 23.59 -26.13 -3.71
N ILE A 44 23.59 -25.39 -4.82
CA ILE A 44 24.28 -25.83 -6.04
C ILE A 44 25.79 -25.78 -5.83
N MET A 45 26.45 -26.93 -5.99
CA MET A 45 27.91 -27.10 -5.83
C MET A 45 28.62 -27.50 -7.11
N THR A 46 27.91 -27.61 -8.23
CA THR A 46 28.42 -28.09 -9.51
C THR A 46 27.95 -27.21 -10.66
N ASP A 47 28.58 -27.36 -11.83
CA ASP A 47 28.17 -26.68 -13.05
C ASP A 47 26.71 -27.02 -13.42
N LEU A 48 25.94 -26.00 -13.81
CA LEU A 48 24.62 -26.22 -14.41
C LEU A 48 24.77 -26.55 -15.89
N ARG A 49 23.92 -27.45 -16.38
CA ARG A 49 23.80 -27.81 -17.79
C ARG A 49 22.64 -27.05 -18.43
N GLY A 50 22.69 -26.91 -19.76
CA GLY A 50 21.55 -26.41 -20.52
C GLY A 50 20.31 -27.27 -20.26
N GLY A 51 19.21 -26.63 -19.89
CA GLY A 51 17.95 -27.26 -19.52
C GLY A 51 17.69 -27.34 -18.02
N ASP A 52 18.73 -27.25 -17.18
CA ASP A 52 18.59 -27.42 -15.73
C ASP A 52 17.74 -26.31 -15.12
N LEU A 53 16.89 -26.68 -14.16
CA LEU A 53 16.12 -25.74 -13.35
C LEU A 53 16.86 -25.47 -12.04
N PHE A 54 16.87 -24.22 -11.62
CA PHE A 54 17.48 -23.80 -10.37
C PHE A 54 16.80 -22.57 -9.79
N ARG A 55 17.02 -22.31 -8.51
CA ARG A 55 16.39 -21.23 -7.75
C ARG A 55 17.45 -20.25 -7.26
N ALA A 56 17.10 -18.97 -7.22
CA ALA A 56 17.80 -17.97 -6.39
C ALA A 56 16.92 -17.67 -5.18
N LEU A 57 17.40 -17.97 -3.97
CA LEU A 57 16.76 -17.66 -2.70
C LEU A 57 17.45 -16.46 -2.06
N PHE A 58 16.69 -15.40 -1.77
CA PHE A 58 17.22 -14.21 -1.11
C PHE A 58 17.38 -14.45 0.39
N THR A 59 18.61 -14.36 0.89
CA THR A 59 18.92 -14.50 2.33
C THR A 59 18.80 -13.15 3.06
N SER A 60 18.70 -12.06 2.30
CA SER A 60 18.51 -10.70 2.81
C SER A 60 17.55 -9.91 1.93
N ASP A 61 17.08 -8.77 2.43
CA ASP A 61 16.31 -7.84 1.63
C ASP A 61 17.13 -7.29 0.46
N CYS A 62 16.48 -7.04 -0.68
CA CYS A 62 17.13 -6.49 -1.87
C CYS A 62 16.46 -5.22 -2.35
N ILE A 63 17.23 -4.13 -2.48
CA ILE A 63 16.78 -2.88 -3.08
C ILE A 63 17.12 -2.91 -4.57
N ALA A 64 16.11 -3.04 -5.42
CA ALA A 64 16.26 -3.01 -6.87
C ALA A 64 15.89 -1.64 -7.44
N ARG A 65 16.62 -1.21 -8.47
CA ARG A 65 16.26 -0.05 -9.30
C ARG A 65 15.83 -0.50 -10.67
N HIS A 66 14.86 0.23 -11.21
CA HIS A 66 14.46 0.09 -12.60
C HIS A 66 15.62 0.54 -13.51
N PRO A 67 16.15 -0.32 -14.40
CA PRO A 67 17.36 -0.04 -15.18
C PRO A 67 17.27 1.24 -16.02
N ARG A 68 16.09 1.55 -16.57
CA ARG A 68 15.89 2.72 -17.45
C ARG A 68 15.60 4.03 -16.73
N THR A 69 14.88 4.00 -15.61
CA THR A 69 14.40 5.23 -14.93
C THR A 69 15.23 5.55 -13.69
N GLY A 70 16.02 4.60 -13.20
CA GLY A 70 16.76 4.72 -11.95
C GLY A 70 15.87 4.79 -10.71
N GLN A 71 14.55 4.61 -10.82
CA GLN A 71 13.66 4.62 -9.66
C GLN A 71 13.78 3.32 -8.87
N ILE A 72 13.57 3.39 -7.54
CA ILE A 72 13.49 2.19 -6.71
C ILE A 72 12.22 1.43 -7.09
N ASP A 73 12.41 0.23 -7.63
CA ASP A 73 11.36 -0.64 -8.09
C ASP A 73 11.74 -2.11 -7.84
N PRO A 74 11.23 -2.73 -6.76
CA PRO A 74 11.43 -4.14 -6.47
C PRO A 74 11.02 -5.08 -7.62
N ALA A 75 10.03 -4.69 -8.43
CA ALA A 75 9.54 -5.52 -9.53
C ALA A 75 10.54 -5.62 -10.70
N SER A 76 11.54 -4.74 -10.74
CA SER A 76 12.62 -4.75 -11.73
C SER A 76 13.71 -5.79 -11.44
N LEU A 77 13.68 -6.45 -10.28
CA LEU A 77 14.69 -7.43 -9.88
C LEU A 77 14.90 -8.60 -10.88
N PRO A 78 13.87 -9.16 -11.55
CA PRO A 78 14.09 -10.24 -12.51
C PRO A 78 14.87 -9.76 -13.74
N GLU A 79 14.60 -8.54 -14.23
CA GLU A 79 15.36 -7.94 -15.33
C GLU A 79 16.84 -7.76 -14.94
N LEU A 80 17.11 -7.32 -13.71
CA LEU A 80 18.47 -7.24 -13.19
C LEU A 80 19.16 -8.60 -13.18
N PHE A 81 18.49 -9.66 -12.72
CA PHE A 81 19.04 -11.02 -12.77
C PHE A 81 19.34 -11.48 -14.20
N LEU A 82 18.36 -11.36 -15.11
CA LEU A 82 18.53 -11.78 -16.50
C LEU A 82 19.71 -11.05 -17.16
N SER A 83 19.88 -9.76 -16.89
CA SER A 83 21.02 -8.98 -17.38
C SER A 83 22.35 -9.51 -16.87
N ARG A 84 22.43 -9.93 -15.59
CA ARG A 84 23.64 -10.53 -15.00
C ARG A 84 24.00 -11.87 -15.61
N PHE A 85 23.01 -12.62 -16.09
CA PHE A 85 23.28 -13.89 -16.76
C PHE A 85 23.57 -13.73 -18.25
N GLY A 86 23.42 -12.53 -18.83
CA GLY A 86 23.72 -12.28 -20.25
C GLY A 86 22.91 -13.14 -21.20
N GLY A 87 21.66 -13.46 -20.85
CA GLY A 87 20.78 -14.33 -21.65
C GLY A 87 20.97 -15.84 -21.44
N ARG A 88 21.90 -16.26 -20.58
CA ARG A 88 22.18 -17.69 -20.32
C ARG A 88 21.10 -18.41 -19.50
N VAL A 89 20.09 -17.67 -19.05
CA VAL A 89 18.99 -18.20 -18.23
C VAL A 89 17.66 -17.59 -18.67
N THR A 90 16.58 -18.35 -18.51
CA THR A 90 15.21 -17.84 -18.61
C THR A 90 14.51 -17.90 -17.26
N LEU A 91 13.76 -16.85 -16.93
CA LEU A 91 12.91 -16.83 -15.74
C LEU A 91 11.67 -17.69 -15.98
N ARG A 92 11.39 -18.62 -15.06
CA ARG A 92 10.22 -19.50 -15.12
C ARG A 92 9.14 -19.09 -14.13
N ARG A 93 9.53 -18.72 -12.91
CA ARG A 93 8.58 -18.36 -11.86
C ARG A 93 9.21 -17.44 -10.83
N VAL A 94 8.37 -16.66 -10.18
CA VAL A 94 8.77 -15.81 -9.06
C VAL A 94 7.79 -16.00 -7.90
N ARG A 95 8.33 -16.07 -6.69
CA ARG A 95 7.59 -16.03 -5.42
C ARG A 95 8.31 -15.08 -4.49
N TRP A 96 7.76 -13.90 -4.29
CA TRP A 96 8.42 -12.86 -3.51
C TRP A 96 7.46 -12.16 -2.55
N GLY A 97 8.05 -11.57 -1.52
CA GLY A 97 7.42 -10.54 -0.70
C GLY A 97 8.06 -9.19 -1.00
N PHE A 98 7.34 -8.12 -0.68
CA PHE A 98 7.90 -6.77 -0.69
C PHE A 98 7.83 -6.20 0.71
N ASP A 99 8.86 -5.47 1.11
CA ASP A 99 8.92 -4.77 2.39
C ASP A 99 9.37 -3.32 2.19
N LEU A 100 9.38 -2.55 3.26
CA LEU A 100 9.87 -1.18 3.33
C LEU A 100 11.00 -1.10 4.35
N VAL A 101 12.22 -0.97 3.86
CA VAL A 101 13.38 -0.82 4.74
C VAL A 101 13.69 0.64 4.96
N GLY A 102 13.97 0.98 6.20
CA GLY A 102 14.41 2.30 6.62
C GLY A 102 15.31 2.19 7.84
N GLY A 103 15.37 3.24 8.63
CA GLY A 103 16.13 3.21 9.86
C GLY A 103 16.22 4.57 10.50
N PHE A 104 17.11 4.69 11.48
CA PHE A 104 17.33 5.94 12.18
C PHE A 104 18.83 6.18 12.31
N ASN A 105 19.29 7.29 11.77
CA ASN A 105 20.65 7.75 11.94
C ASN A 105 20.80 8.35 13.34
N ARG A 106 21.50 7.65 14.24
CA ARG A 106 21.69 8.11 15.62
C ARG A 106 22.57 9.34 15.74
N LYS A 107 23.58 9.47 14.87
CA LYS A 107 24.51 10.61 14.88
C LYS A 107 23.78 11.90 14.54
N TRP A 108 22.84 11.84 13.59
CA TRP A 108 22.07 13.00 13.12
C TRP A 108 20.67 13.11 13.73
N ARG A 109 20.26 12.13 14.53
CA ARG A 109 18.94 12.04 15.16
C ARG A 109 17.77 12.20 14.16
N THR A 110 17.89 11.58 13.00
CA THR A 110 16.88 11.62 11.93
C THR A 110 16.61 10.25 11.35
N GLU A 111 15.44 10.06 10.76
CA GLU A 111 15.11 8.88 9.98
C GLU A 111 16.00 8.79 8.74
N LEU A 112 16.36 7.56 8.37
CA LEU A 112 17.00 7.27 7.09
C LEU A 112 15.93 7.20 6.00
N PRO A 113 16.26 7.57 4.74
CA PRO A 113 15.37 7.39 3.61
C PRO A 113 14.85 5.96 3.54
N GLN A 114 13.53 5.82 3.40
CA GLN A 114 12.89 4.53 3.24
C GLN A 114 12.98 4.07 1.78
N ALA A 115 13.20 2.78 1.58
CA ALA A 115 13.28 2.14 0.27
C ALA A 115 12.42 0.89 0.25
N LYS A 116 11.64 0.70 -0.83
CA LYS A 116 10.94 -0.57 -1.05
C LYS A 116 11.97 -1.65 -1.39
N THR A 117 11.77 -2.85 -0.86
CA THR A 117 12.66 -4.00 -1.05
C THR A 117 11.89 -5.19 -1.59
N VAL A 118 12.62 -6.11 -2.24
CA VAL A 118 12.23 -7.52 -2.26
C VAL A 118 12.66 -8.10 -0.92
N ALA A 119 11.72 -8.72 -0.21
CA ALA A 119 11.95 -9.23 1.14
C ALA A 119 12.86 -10.47 1.12
N ALA A 120 13.66 -10.64 2.17
CA ALA A 120 14.33 -11.90 2.46
C ALA A 120 13.34 -13.09 2.44
N GLY A 121 13.80 -14.25 1.98
CA GLY A 121 12.97 -15.43 1.74
C GLY A 121 12.27 -15.45 0.37
N SER A 122 12.39 -14.39 -0.43
CA SER A 122 11.91 -14.38 -1.82
C SER A 122 12.71 -15.35 -2.69
N VAL A 123 12.05 -15.96 -3.69
CA VAL A 123 12.59 -16.99 -4.56
C VAL A 123 12.28 -16.71 -6.01
N MET A 124 13.28 -16.86 -6.88
CA MET A 124 13.12 -16.86 -8.33
C MET A 124 13.57 -18.20 -8.90
N LEU A 125 12.75 -18.80 -9.76
CA LEU A 125 13.04 -20.05 -10.47
C LEU A 125 13.49 -19.73 -11.90
N PHE A 126 14.65 -20.23 -12.26
CA PHE A 126 15.28 -20.07 -13.57
C PHE A 126 15.46 -21.42 -14.25
N ARG A 127 15.60 -21.38 -15.57
CA ARG A 127 16.13 -22.45 -16.39
C ARG A 127 17.43 -22.00 -17.04
N ALA A 128 18.48 -22.80 -16.94
CA ALA A 128 19.70 -22.56 -17.69
C ALA A 128 19.45 -22.88 -19.17
N GLU A 129 19.83 -21.98 -20.08
CA GLU A 129 19.72 -22.21 -21.52
C GLU A 129 21.01 -22.84 -22.08
N GLU A 130 22.12 -22.66 -21.38
CA GLU A 130 23.42 -23.24 -21.70
C GLU A 130 24.17 -23.66 -20.42
N LYS A 131 25.39 -24.17 -20.57
CA LYS A 131 26.23 -24.53 -19.44
C LYS A 131 26.63 -23.27 -18.63
N ILE A 132 26.41 -23.30 -17.32
CA ILE A 132 26.83 -22.24 -16.40
C ILE A 132 27.84 -22.80 -15.40
N PRO A 133 29.12 -22.38 -15.46
CA PRO A 133 30.13 -22.83 -14.51
C PRO A 133 29.80 -22.45 -13.07
N ILE A 134 30.13 -23.33 -12.12
CA ILE A 134 29.90 -23.08 -10.69
C ILE A 134 30.59 -21.80 -10.21
N ASP A 135 31.82 -21.53 -10.67
CA ASP A 135 32.58 -20.33 -10.31
C ASP A 135 31.85 -19.03 -10.73
N TYR A 136 31.08 -19.09 -11.82
CA TYR A 136 30.27 -17.97 -12.27
C TYR A 136 29.10 -17.70 -11.31
N LEU A 137 28.44 -18.76 -10.82
CA LEU A 137 27.38 -18.65 -9.83
C LEU A 137 27.93 -18.13 -8.50
N LEU A 138 29.08 -18.64 -8.05
CA LEU A 138 29.79 -18.18 -6.86
C LEU A 138 30.13 -16.69 -6.93
N ALA A 139 30.66 -16.23 -8.06
CA ALA A 139 30.99 -14.83 -8.27
C ALA A 139 29.75 -13.94 -8.16
N ILE A 140 28.63 -14.37 -8.75
CA ILE A 140 27.35 -13.65 -8.67
C ILE A 140 26.80 -13.61 -7.23
N GLU A 141 26.85 -14.72 -6.49
CA GLU A 141 26.45 -14.75 -5.07
C GLU A 141 27.32 -13.81 -4.22
N HIS A 142 28.65 -13.87 -4.39
CA HIS A 142 29.60 -13.06 -3.66
C HIS A 142 29.41 -11.56 -3.92
N GLU A 143 29.22 -11.19 -5.18
CA GLU A 143 28.93 -9.81 -5.55
C GLU A 143 27.59 -9.32 -5.01
N GLY A 144 26.58 -10.19 -4.92
CA GLY A 144 25.20 -9.82 -4.64
C GLY A 144 24.60 -8.89 -5.71
N ILE A 145 23.38 -8.42 -5.46
CA ILE A 145 22.62 -7.62 -6.45
C ILE A 145 21.92 -6.42 -5.83
N GLY A 146 21.62 -5.41 -6.64
CA GLY A 146 20.92 -4.21 -6.18
C GLY A 146 21.81 -3.24 -5.40
N GLU A 147 21.19 -2.43 -4.55
CA GLU A 147 21.85 -1.36 -3.80
C GLU A 147 22.21 -1.75 -2.37
N ARG A 148 23.10 -0.96 -1.75
CA ARG A 148 23.50 -1.07 -0.34
C ARG A 148 24.05 -2.46 0.02
N ARG A 149 24.72 -3.12 -0.94
CA ARG A 149 25.33 -4.46 -0.79
C ARG A 149 26.35 -4.53 0.34
N THR A 150 27.10 -3.45 0.56
CA THR A 150 28.06 -3.32 1.67
C THR A 150 27.39 -3.28 3.05
N GLU A 151 26.10 -2.99 3.12
CA GLU A 151 25.31 -3.02 4.35
C GLU A 151 24.61 -4.36 4.58
N GLY A 152 24.77 -5.32 3.65
CA GLY A 152 24.19 -6.66 3.74
C GLY A 152 22.89 -6.85 2.94
N PHE A 153 22.49 -5.88 2.12
CA PHE A 153 21.35 -6.05 1.21
C PHE A 153 21.74 -6.84 -0.05
N GLY A 154 20.76 -7.51 -0.66
CA GLY A 154 20.93 -8.13 -1.98
C GLY A 154 21.73 -9.41 -1.97
N ARG A 155 21.86 -10.05 -0.80
CA ARG A 155 22.41 -11.40 -0.62
C ARG A 155 21.39 -12.46 -0.99
N PHE A 156 21.87 -13.49 -1.69
CA PHE A 156 21.08 -14.63 -2.11
C PHE A 156 21.99 -15.84 -2.32
N THR A 157 21.38 -17.02 -2.41
CA THR A 157 22.05 -18.28 -2.72
C THR A 157 21.30 -19.04 -3.82
N PHE A 158 22.04 -19.76 -4.65
CA PHE A 158 21.52 -20.62 -5.68
C PHE A 158 21.28 -22.03 -5.13
N LEU A 159 20.05 -22.47 -5.31
CA LEU A 159 19.58 -23.79 -4.92
C LEU A 159 19.18 -24.59 -6.15
N GLU A 160 19.33 -25.90 -6.12
CA GLU A 160 18.77 -26.81 -7.11
C GLU A 160 17.25 -26.60 -7.21
N ALA A 161 16.60 -26.93 -8.33
CA ALA A 161 15.13 -26.90 -8.41
C ALA A 161 14.47 -27.76 -7.29
N PRO A 162 13.20 -27.51 -6.91
CA PRO A 162 12.61 -28.19 -5.77
C PRO A 162 12.65 -29.72 -5.90
N VAL A 163 12.98 -30.38 -4.79
CA VAL A 163 13.16 -31.84 -4.65
C VAL A 163 11.82 -32.60 -4.66
N GLN A 164 10.68 -31.91 -4.56
CA GLN A 164 9.35 -32.54 -4.53
C GLN A 164 8.23 -31.63 -5.02
N GLU A 165 7.33 -32.19 -5.84
CA GLU A 165 6.00 -31.64 -6.05
C GLU A 165 5.15 -31.91 -4.82
N LEU A 166 4.95 -30.90 -3.97
CA LEU A 166 3.94 -30.98 -2.92
C LEU A 166 2.56 -30.86 -3.55
N GLN A 167 1.92 -32.01 -3.75
CA GLN A 167 0.48 -32.04 -3.99
C GLN A 167 -0.23 -31.70 -2.68
N ILE A 168 -0.50 -30.41 -2.48
CA ILE A 168 -1.43 -29.98 -1.45
C ILE A 168 -2.81 -30.45 -1.91
N ARG A 169 -3.25 -31.61 -1.42
CA ARG A 169 -4.67 -31.95 -1.47
C ARG A 169 -5.36 -30.84 -0.70
N HIS A 170 -6.07 -29.96 -1.40
CA HIS A 170 -7.10 -29.17 -0.77
C HIS A 170 -8.13 -30.19 -0.30
N PRO A 171 -8.26 -30.51 1.01
CA PRO A 171 -9.49 -31.16 1.44
C PRO A 171 -10.62 -30.28 0.91
N ALA A 172 -11.60 -30.89 0.25
CA ALA A 172 -12.82 -30.19 -0.14
C ALA A 172 -13.22 -29.37 1.07
N ARG A 173 -13.18 -28.03 0.91
CA ARG A 173 -13.22 -27.07 2.00
C ARG A 173 -14.34 -27.54 2.91
N ALA A 174 -14.01 -28.17 4.05
CA ALA A 174 -15.03 -28.54 5.00
C ALA A 174 -15.75 -27.22 5.24
N GLN A 175 -17.06 -27.17 5.00
CA GLN A 175 -17.83 -26.00 5.36
C GLN A 175 -17.66 -25.92 6.87
N VAL A 176 -16.65 -25.16 7.30
CA VAL A 176 -16.49 -24.75 8.67
C VAL A 176 -17.78 -24.01 8.91
N GLN A 177 -18.69 -24.63 9.65
CA GLN A 177 -19.89 -23.95 10.10
C GLN A 177 -19.36 -22.70 10.78
N LYS A 178 -19.60 -21.53 10.19
CA LYS A 178 -19.29 -20.28 10.84
C LYS A 178 -19.96 -20.38 12.19
N PRO A 179 -19.22 -20.27 13.31
CA PRO A 179 -19.86 -20.31 14.61
C PRO A 179 -20.98 -19.27 14.58
N SER A 180 -22.22 -19.68 14.87
CA SER A 180 -23.38 -18.78 14.90
C SER A 180 -23.34 -17.81 16.07
N ILE A 181 -22.25 -17.85 16.84
CA ILE A 181 -21.98 -16.98 17.96
C ILE A 181 -21.76 -15.58 17.40
N ARG A 182 -22.54 -14.62 17.91
CA ARG A 182 -22.35 -13.20 17.62
C ARG A 182 -20.88 -12.84 17.84
N ALA A 183 -20.28 -12.12 16.89
CA ALA A 183 -18.90 -11.68 17.01
C ALA A 183 -18.72 -10.92 18.34
N PRO A 184 -17.62 -11.14 19.09
CA PRO A 184 -17.35 -10.38 20.29
C PRO A 184 -17.41 -8.88 20.02
N GLU A 185 -17.89 -8.09 20.98
CA GLU A 185 -18.06 -6.63 20.82
C GLU A 185 -16.76 -5.94 20.36
N LEU A 186 -15.61 -6.41 20.85
CA LEU A 186 -14.30 -5.91 20.42
C LEU A 186 -14.04 -6.12 18.92
N VAL A 187 -14.48 -7.25 18.36
CA VAL A 187 -14.33 -7.55 16.93
C VAL A 187 -15.25 -6.66 16.09
N GLU A 188 -16.51 -6.49 16.53
CA GLU A 188 -17.46 -5.55 15.89
C GLU A 188 -16.90 -4.11 15.91
N PHE A 189 -16.32 -3.70 17.04
CA PHE A 189 -15.68 -2.39 17.19
C PHE A 189 -14.47 -2.21 16.25
N LEU A 190 -13.59 -3.21 16.16
CA LEU A 190 -12.42 -3.18 15.27
C LEU A 190 -12.85 -3.10 13.79
N GLU A 191 -13.83 -3.91 13.39
CA GLU A 191 -14.39 -3.88 12.03
C GLU A 191 -14.95 -2.49 11.70
N CYS A 192 -15.74 -1.90 12.60
CA CYS A 192 -16.28 -0.55 12.43
C CYS A 192 -15.16 0.50 12.25
N ARG A 193 -14.07 0.41 13.03
CA ARG A 193 -12.91 1.31 12.90
C ARG A 193 -12.17 1.15 11.57
N LEU A 194 -12.00 -0.10 11.10
CA LEU A 194 -11.39 -0.38 9.80
C LEU A 194 -12.23 0.18 8.66
N LEU A 195 -13.55 -0.03 8.70
CA LEU A 195 -14.48 0.51 7.71
C LEU A 195 -14.50 2.04 7.72
N GLN A 196 -14.56 2.66 8.90
CA GLN A 196 -14.45 4.11 9.05
C GLN A 196 -13.18 4.66 8.39
N SER A 197 -12.02 4.07 8.68
CA SER A 197 -10.74 4.48 8.11
C SER A 197 -10.71 4.32 6.59
N ALA A 198 -11.19 3.17 6.08
CA ALA A 198 -11.23 2.88 4.65
C ALA A 198 -12.14 3.86 3.89
N VAL A 199 -13.36 4.10 4.39
CA VAL A 199 -14.32 5.05 3.81
C VAL A 199 -13.76 6.48 3.85
N SER A 200 -13.11 6.87 4.94
CA SER A 200 -12.47 8.18 5.08
C SER A 200 -11.47 8.44 3.96
N ARG A 201 -10.61 7.46 3.70
CA ARG A 201 -9.58 7.56 2.66
C ARG A 201 -10.18 7.68 1.27
N GLU A 202 -11.21 6.88 0.95
CA GLU A 202 -11.87 6.97 -0.35
C GLU A 202 -12.59 8.31 -0.54
N ILE A 203 -13.22 8.85 0.51
CA ILE A 203 -13.83 10.19 0.48
C ILE A 203 -12.78 11.25 0.12
N GLU A 204 -11.62 11.24 0.78
CA GLU A 204 -10.56 12.21 0.52
C GLU A 204 -10.01 12.09 -0.91
N GLN A 205 -9.78 10.88 -1.38
CA GLN A 205 -9.30 10.61 -2.74
C GLN A 205 -10.31 11.06 -3.81
N LEU A 206 -11.59 10.75 -3.61
CA LEU A 206 -12.65 11.17 -4.52
C LEU A 206 -12.80 12.69 -4.52
N ALA A 207 -12.81 13.34 -3.35
CA ALA A 207 -12.90 14.80 -3.24
C ALA A 207 -11.78 15.52 -3.99
N LEU A 208 -10.54 15.02 -3.89
CA LEU A 208 -9.40 15.55 -4.64
C LEU A 208 -9.56 15.36 -6.16
N THR A 209 -10.05 14.18 -6.58
CA THR A 209 -10.28 13.87 -7.99
C THR A 209 -11.37 14.77 -8.58
N VAL A 210 -12.50 14.89 -7.88
CA VAL A 210 -13.62 15.77 -8.24
C VAL A 210 -13.17 17.21 -8.36
N ALA A 211 -12.45 17.72 -7.35
CA ALA A 211 -11.97 19.09 -7.36
C ALA A 211 -10.97 19.35 -8.49
N GLY A 212 -10.06 18.41 -8.76
CA GLY A 212 -9.08 18.51 -9.84
C GLY A 212 -9.71 18.73 -11.22
N ARG A 213 -10.86 18.09 -11.46
CA ARG A 213 -11.62 18.17 -12.73
C ARG A 213 -12.69 19.27 -12.74
N ALA A 214 -12.87 20.00 -11.65
CA ALA A 214 -13.96 20.96 -11.53
C ALA A 214 -13.75 22.23 -12.37
N PHE A 215 -14.86 22.74 -12.93
CA PHE A 215 -14.91 23.97 -13.72
C PHE A 215 -15.96 24.95 -13.18
N ARG A 216 -15.70 26.26 -13.29
CA ARG A 216 -16.53 27.35 -12.74
C ARG A 216 -16.83 27.16 -11.24
N ILE A 217 -15.78 26.92 -10.46
CA ILE A 217 -15.87 26.66 -9.02
C ILE A 217 -16.53 27.87 -8.30
N PRO A 218 -17.48 27.68 -7.37
CA PRO A 218 -18.14 28.77 -6.64
C PRO A 218 -17.20 29.61 -5.79
N SER A 219 -17.66 30.76 -5.28
CA SER A 219 -16.84 31.66 -4.47
C SER A 219 -16.38 31.00 -3.16
N PRO A 220 -15.19 31.37 -2.64
CA PRO A 220 -14.72 30.86 -1.35
C PRO A 220 -15.72 31.12 -0.21
N SER A 221 -16.42 32.26 -0.25
CA SER A 221 -17.45 32.62 0.72
C SER A 221 -18.68 31.70 0.66
N LEU A 222 -19.13 31.34 -0.55
CA LEU A 222 -20.25 30.42 -0.73
C LEU A 222 -19.86 29.00 -0.30
N LEU A 223 -18.69 28.52 -0.71
CA LEU A 223 -18.17 27.21 -0.28
C LEU A 223 -18.03 27.14 1.24
N SER A 224 -17.50 28.18 1.87
CA SER A 224 -17.36 28.26 3.32
C SER A 224 -18.71 28.26 4.02
N ARG A 225 -19.69 29.01 3.50
CA ARG A 225 -21.06 29.03 4.02
C ARG A 225 -21.71 27.65 3.97
N LEU A 226 -21.56 26.91 2.86
CA LEU A 226 -22.10 25.55 2.71
C LEU A 226 -21.50 24.54 3.71
N ARG A 227 -20.28 24.79 4.20
CA ARG A 227 -19.61 23.92 5.17
C ARG A 227 -20.01 24.19 6.62
N VAL A 228 -20.61 25.35 6.93
CA VAL A 228 -21.05 25.69 8.29
C VAL A 228 -22.03 24.63 8.87
N PRO A 229 -23.12 24.25 8.18
CA PRO A 229 -24.05 23.24 8.72
C PRO A 229 -23.42 21.86 8.89
N LEU A 230 -22.35 21.53 8.14
CA LEU A 230 -21.68 20.22 8.20
C LEU A 230 -20.92 19.98 9.52
N ARG A 231 -20.77 21.01 10.36
CA ARG A 231 -20.20 20.90 11.71
C ARG A 231 -21.23 20.42 12.74
N MET A 232 -22.51 20.36 12.38
CA MET A 232 -23.59 19.87 13.24
C MET A 232 -23.74 18.34 13.12
N GLN A 233 -24.69 17.77 13.85
CA GLN A 233 -25.06 16.36 13.69
C GLN A 233 -25.50 16.05 12.24
N PRO A 234 -25.15 14.89 11.68
CA PRO A 234 -25.31 14.62 10.26
C PRO A 234 -26.73 14.83 9.71
N ALA A 235 -27.74 14.31 10.40
CA ALA A 235 -29.14 14.45 9.97
C ALA A 235 -29.58 15.93 9.87
N ARG A 236 -29.21 16.77 10.85
CA ARG A 236 -29.51 18.22 10.84
C ARG A 236 -28.73 18.96 9.76
N ALA A 237 -27.48 18.57 9.53
CA ALA A 237 -26.65 19.14 8.47
C ALA A 237 -27.28 18.91 7.09
N LEU A 238 -27.70 17.67 6.82
CA LEU A 238 -28.35 17.29 5.56
C LEU A 238 -29.70 18.00 5.41
N GLN A 239 -30.53 18.06 6.45
CA GLN A 239 -31.78 18.81 6.43
C GLN A 239 -31.57 20.30 6.08
N THR A 240 -30.57 20.95 6.70
CA THR A 240 -30.25 22.35 6.43
C THR A 240 -29.84 22.55 4.97
N LEU A 241 -29.03 21.64 4.43
CA LEU A 241 -28.63 21.69 3.03
C LEU A 241 -29.80 21.44 2.08
N THR A 242 -30.72 20.52 2.41
CA THR A 242 -31.97 20.31 1.65
C THR A 242 -32.80 21.60 1.59
N GLU A 243 -32.98 22.29 2.71
CA GLU A 243 -33.69 23.58 2.76
C GLU A 243 -33.01 24.65 1.89
N TRP A 244 -31.67 24.70 1.93
CA TRP A 244 -30.87 25.68 1.18
C TRP A 244 -30.86 25.43 -0.34
N LEU A 245 -30.90 24.16 -0.76
CA LEU A 245 -30.89 23.75 -2.17
C LEU A 245 -32.29 23.72 -2.78
N GLY A 246 -33.35 23.78 -1.96
CA GLY A 246 -34.74 23.80 -2.38
C GLY A 246 -35.26 25.16 -2.88
N SER A 247 -36.58 25.33 -2.81
CA SER A 247 -37.31 26.46 -3.40
C SER A 247 -38.05 27.34 -2.38
N GLY A 248 -37.91 27.08 -1.08
CA GLY A 248 -38.63 27.79 0.00
C GLY A 248 -37.90 29.03 0.55
N ASP A 249 -38.43 29.61 1.63
CA ASP A 249 -37.91 30.87 2.23
C ASP A 249 -36.46 30.79 2.72
N ARG A 250 -36.00 29.58 3.05
CA ARG A 250 -34.63 29.31 3.50
C ARG A 250 -33.68 28.94 2.35
N ALA A 251 -34.17 28.91 1.12
CA ALA A 251 -33.36 28.60 -0.04
C ALA A 251 -32.26 29.64 -0.26
N LEU A 252 -31.15 29.19 -0.84
CA LEU A 252 -30.10 30.09 -1.28
C LEU A 252 -30.65 31.09 -2.30
N ARG A 253 -30.23 32.36 -2.20
CA ARG A 253 -30.58 33.39 -3.18
C ARG A 253 -30.11 33.00 -4.58
N ARG A 254 -30.83 33.46 -5.62
CA ARG A 254 -30.54 33.15 -7.04
C ARG A 254 -29.05 33.24 -7.43
N PRO A 255 -28.28 34.28 -7.06
CA PRO A 255 -26.85 34.34 -7.43
C PRO A 255 -26.01 33.19 -6.88
N ALA A 256 -26.33 32.70 -5.67
CA ALA A 256 -25.64 31.56 -5.08
C ALA A 256 -26.05 30.24 -5.77
N GLN A 257 -27.35 30.07 -6.06
CA GLN A 257 -27.83 28.90 -6.82
C GLN A 257 -27.20 28.84 -8.22
N ASP A 258 -27.09 29.98 -8.90
CA ASP A 258 -26.50 30.06 -10.23
C ASP A 258 -25.02 29.65 -10.24
N GLN A 259 -24.26 29.99 -9.19
CA GLN A 259 -22.89 29.52 -9.04
C GLN A 259 -22.81 28.00 -8.91
N LEU A 260 -23.70 27.39 -8.11
CA LEU A 260 -23.75 25.93 -7.95
C LEU A 260 -24.22 25.21 -9.23
N ARG A 261 -25.17 25.80 -9.97
CA ARG A 261 -25.63 25.28 -11.28
C ARG A 261 -24.54 25.34 -12.35
N ARG A 262 -23.74 26.41 -12.36
CA ARG A 262 -22.66 26.62 -13.33
C ARG A 262 -21.41 25.81 -13.04
N CYS A 263 -21.16 25.48 -11.77
CA CYS A 263 -20.05 24.63 -11.38
C CYS A 263 -20.25 23.21 -11.92
N ARG A 264 -19.31 22.74 -12.73
CA ARG A 264 -19.30 21.37 -13.27
C ARG A 264 -18.28 20.52 -12.53
N ILE A 265 -18.68 19.32 -12.15
CA ILE A 265 -17.86 18.34 -11.47
C ILE A 265 -18.01 16.98 -12.15
N ASP A 266 -17.00 16.13 -12.03
CA ASP A 266 -17.02 14.74 -12.49
C ASP A 266 -16.65 13.85 -11.31
N HIS A 267 -17.59 13.00 -10.89
CA HIS A 267 -17.48 12.11 -9.73
C HIS A 267 -17.45 10.63 -10.15
N GLY A 268 -17.18 10.33 -11.43
CA GLY A 268 -17.03 8.98 -11.95
C GLY A 268 -18.23 8.48 -12.77
N SER A 269 -19.41 9.07 -12.60
CA SER A 269 -20.63 8.77 -13.39
C SER A 269 -20.87 9.79 -14.51
N GLY A 270 -19.85 10.61 -14.83
CA GLY A 270 -19.91 11.66 -15.84
C GLY A 270 -20.08 13.07 -15.26
N PRO A 271 -20.07 14.10 -16.13
CA PRO A 271 -20.13 15.50 -15.70
C PRO A 271 -21.53 15.86 -15.19
N SER A 272 -21.62 16.33 -13.95
CA SER A 272 -22.85 16.86 -13.34
C SER A 272 -22.65 18.29 -12.85
N SER A 273 -23.75 19.00 -12.56
CA SER A 273 -23.64 20.27 -11.83
C SER A 273 -23.43 20.01 -10.34
N LEU A 274 -22.71 20.91 -9.66
CA LEU A 274 -22.51 20.80 -8.22
C LEU A 274 -23.84 20.80 -7.45
N VAL A 275 -24.83 21.59 -7.90
CA VAL A 275 -26.16 21.60 -7.27
C VAL A 275 -26.85 20.24 -7.37
N ASN A 276 -26.83 19.58 -8.53
CA ASN A 276 -27.51 18.29 -8.70
C ASN A 276 -26.85 17.23 -7.83
N TRP A 277 -25.51 17.17 -7.85
CA TRP A 277 -24.76 16.23 -7.01
C TRP A 277 -25.01 16.44 -5.51
N LEU A 278 -25.06 17.70 -5.05
CA LEU A 278 -25.44 18.01 -3.67
C LEU A 278 -26.88 17.57 -3.37
N SER A 279 -27.83 17.86 -4.26
CA SER A 279 -29.23 17.46 -4.13
C SER A 279 -29.38 15.94 -4.03
N ASP A 280 -28.63 15.18 -4.83
CA ASP A 280 -28.65 13.72 -4.80
C ASP A 280 -28.09 13.16 -3.48
N LEU A 281 -27.06 13.80 -2.91
CA LEU A 281 -26.47 13.43 -1.62
C LEU A 281 -27.36 13.77 -0.41
N VAL A 282 -28.14 14.85 -0.49
CA VAL A 282 -29.06 15.24 0.59
C VAL A 282 -30.46 14.63 0.42
N GLY A 283 -30.78 14.09 -0.76
CA GLY A 283 -32.05 13.43 -1.04
C GLY A 283 -32.09 11.93 -0.70
N ASP A 284 -33.17 11.28 -1.12
CA ASP A 284 -33.46 9.86 -0.86
C ASP A 284 -32.54 8.91 -1.65
N GLY A 285 -31.99 9.38 -2.78
CA GLY A 285 -31.06 8.63 -3.63
C GLY A 285 -29.63 8.51 -3.06
N ARG A 286 -29.34 9.13 -1.92
CA ARG A 286 -27.95 9.26 -1.39
C ARG A 286 -27.20 7.94 -1.27
N TRP A 287 -27.88 6.88 -0.83
CA TRP A 287 -27.23 5.58 -0.62
C TRP A 287 -26.74 4.99 -1.94
N VAL A 288 -27.53 5.12 -3.00
CA VAL A 288 -27.18 4.62 -4.34
C VAL A 288 -25.97 5.39 -4.86
N LEU A 289 -26.01 6.72 -4.77
CA LEU A 289 -24.90 7.57 -5.20
C LEU A 289 -23.60 7.27 -4.42
N LEU A 290 -23.67 7.18 -3.09
CA LEU A 290 -22.52 6.86 -2.24
C LEU A 290 -21.96 5.47 -2.55
N ARG A 291 -22.83 4.47 -2.73
CA ARG A 291 -22.45 3.10 -3.07
C ARG A 291 -21.63 3.04 -4.36
N GLU A 292 -22.05 3.77 -5.39
CA GLU A 292 -21.34 3.83 -6.67
C GLU A 292 -20.05 4.65 -6.57
N CYS A 293 -20.13 5.87 -6.04
CA CYS A 293 -19.00 6.80 -5.99
C CYS A 293 -17.82 6.25 -5.17
N LEU A 294 -18.11 5.66 -4.01
CA LEU A 294 -17.10 5.17 -3.08
C LEU A 294 -16.85 3.66 -3.22
N ARG A 295 -17.52 2.99 -4.17
CA ARG A 295 -17.44 1.54 -4.39
C ARG A 295 -17.61 0.76 -3.08
N LEU A 296 -18.66 1.08 -2.31
CA LEU A 296 -18.83 0.64 -0.93
C LEU A 296 -18.85 -0.89 -0.77
N GLU A 297 -19.28 -1.64 -1.78
CA GLU A 297 -19.24 -3.12 -1.77
C GLU A 297 -17.80 -3.64 -1.80
N ALA A 298 -16.94 -3.08 -2.65
CA ALA A 298 -15.53 -3.44 -2.68
C ALA A 298 -14.84 -3.07 -1.36
N LEU A 299 -15.26 -1.97 -0.72
CA LEU A 299 -14.76 -1.61 0.62
C LEU A 299 -15.20 -2.60 1.69
N ALA A 300 -16.48 -3.00 1.71
CA ALA A 300 -16.97 -4.03 2.64
C ALA A 300 -16.25 -5.36 2.42
N GLN A 301 -16.09 -5.79 1.16
CA GLN A 301 -15.41 -7.03 0.80
C GLN A 301 -13.95 -7.05 1.27
N ARG A 302 -13.23 -5.93 1.18
CA ARG A 302 -11.80 -5.85 1.55
C ARG A 302 -11.54 -5.68 3.04
N ASN A 303 -12.50 -5.14 3.79
CA ASN A 303 -12.27 -4.72 5.18
C ASN A 303 -13.18 -5.44 6.20
N HIS A 304 -13.97 -6.43 5.77
CA HIS A 304 -14.74 -7.25 6.71
C HIS A 304 -13.82 -8.16 7.53
N VAL A 305 -14.19 -8.35 8.79
CA VAL A 305 -13.57 -9.27 9.73
C VAL A 305 -14.50 -10.45 10.00
N VAL A 306 -15.81 -10.21 10.06
CA VAL A 306 -16.82 -11.23 10.35
C VAL A 306 -17.54 -11.69 9.09
N SER A 307 -18.14 -10.74 8.37
CA SER A 307 -18.85 -11.02 7.13
C SER A 307 -18.99 -9.77 6.26
N GLU A 308 -18.92 -9.97 4.95
CA GLU A 308 -19.14 -8.92 3.97
C GLU A 308 -20.53 -8.26 4.13
N THR A 309 -21.58 -9.06 4.34
CA THR A 309 -22.94 -8.55 4.56
C THR A 309 -23.05 -7.69 5.81
N GLY A 310 -22.40 -8.11 6.92
CA GLY A 310 -22.36 -7.34 8.16
C GLY A 310 -21.61 -6.02 8.00
N ALA A 311 -20.45 -6.05 7.33
CA ALA A 311 -19.69 -4.85 7.03
C ALA A 311 -20.49 -3.86 6.17
N LEU A 312 -21.19 -4.35 5.13
CA LEU A 312 -22.03 -3.49 4.29
C LEU A 312 -23.21 -2.89 5.07
N GLN A 313 -23.83 -3.66 5.98
CA GLN A 313 -24.86 -3.14 6.88
C GLN A 313 -24.31 -2.06 7.83
N GLN A 314 -23.11 -2.22 8.35
CA GLN A 314 -22.46 -1.21 9.18
C GLN A 314 -22.21 0.08 8.39
N ILE A 315 -21.67 -0.01 7.17
CA ILE A 315 -21.51 1.15 6.28
C ILE A 315 -22.86 1.82 6.04
N ARG A 316 -23.92 1.04 5.79
CA ARG A 316 -25.27 1.56 5.56
C ARG A 316 -25.83 2.31 6.77
N ARG A 317 -25.51 1.90 8.00
CA ARG A 317 -25.89 2.64 9.22
C ARG A 317 -25.19 4.00 9.33
N MET A 318 -24.04 4.17 8.69
CA MET A 318 -23.27 5.41 8.69
C MET A 318 -23.55 6.32 7.48
N THR A 319 -24.57 6.01 6.68
CA THR A 319 -24.86 6.73 5.41
C THR A 319 -24.86 8.25 5.56
N ASP A 320 -25.49 8.78 6.60
CA ASP A 320 -25.57 10.23 6.82
C ASP A 320 -24.22 10.86 7.16
N GLU A 321 -23.43 10.17 7.99
CA GLU A 321 -22.07 10.60 8.33
C GLU A 321 -21.17 10.60 7.09
N ILE A 322 -21.26 9.55 6.27
CA ILE A 322 -20.52 9.42 5.02
C ILE A 322 -20.90 10.57 4.07
N ALA A 323 -22.20 10.85 3.90
CA ALA A 323 -22.68 11.93 3.05
C ALA A 323 -22.12 13.29 3.48
N VAL A 324 -22.25 13.62 4.78
CA VAL A 324 -21.75 14.90 5.33
C VAL A 324 -20.25 15.04 5.14
N ARG A 325 -19.48 13.98 5.41
CA ARG A 325 -18.03 13.99 5.23
C ARG A 325 -17.62 14.10 3.76
N MET A 326 -18.35 13.44 2.85
CA MET A 326 -18.13 13.54 1.42
C MET A 326 -18.41 14.95 0.89
N ILE A 327 -19.50 15.58 1.34
CA ILE A 327 -19.80 16.97 1.01
C ILE A 327 -18.69 17.90 1.55
N ASP A 328 -18.30 17.77 2.82
CA ASP A 328 -17.31 18.67 3.43
C ASP A 328 -15.95 18.56 2.75
N ALA A 329 -15.47 17.32 2.54
CA ALA A 329 -14.20 17.06 1.88
C ALA A 329 -14.18 17.62 0.45
N THR A 330 -15.27 17.46 -0.30
CA THR A 330 -15.39 17.96 -1.68
C THR A 330 -15.41 19.48 -1.72
N LEU A 331 -16.19 20.13 -0.85
CA LEU A 331 -16.24 21.60 -0.78
C LEU A 331 -14.89 22.19 -0.33
N ALA A 332 -14.19 21.55 0.60
CA ALA A 332 -12.85 21.93 1.02
C ALA A 332 -11.83 21.80 -0.12
N ALA A 333 -11.87 20.68 -0.85
CA ALA A 333 -10.99 20.44 -2.01
C ALA A 333 -11.25 21.45 -3.14
N LEU A 334 -12.52 21.79 -3.42
CA LEU A 334 -12.91 22.81 -4.39
C LEU A 334 -12.37 24.20 -4.01
N ALA A 335 -12.49 24.59 -2.74
CA ALA A 335 -11.98 25.87 -2.26
C ALA A 335 -10.44 25.98 -2.46
N LYS A 336 -9.72 24.90 -2.14
CA LYS A 336 -8.26 24.82 -2.35
C LYS A 336 -7.89 24.87 -3.83
N GLN A 337 -8.62 24.17 -4.69
CA GLN A 337 -8.36 24.14 -6.13
C GLN A 337 -8.61 25.50 -6.78
N ARG A 338 -9.66 26.22 -6.35
CA ARG A 338 -9.92 27.57 -6.82
C ARG A 338 -8.78 28.53 -6.49
N GLY A 339 -8.30 28.52 -5.24
CA GLY A 339 -7.16 29.35 -4.82
C GLY A 339 -5.89 29.06 -5.64
N ARG A 340 -5.63 27.80 -6.01
CA ARG A 340 -4.53 27.43 -6.92
C ARG A 340 -4.72 28.01 -8.32
N LYS A 341 -5.93 27.92 -8.89
CA LYS A 341 -6.23 28.45 -10.24
C LYS A 341 -6.12 29.98 -10.30
N GLU A 342 -6.52 30.68 -9.23
CA GLU A 342 -6.38 32.13 -9.11
C GLU A 342 -4.89 32.53 -8.99
N ALA A 343 -4.10 31.79 -8.20
CA ALA A 343 -2.66 32.04 -8.04
C ALA A 343 -1.83 31.72 -9.29
N SER A 344 -2.28 30.82 -10.18
CA SER A 344 -1.61 30.55 -11.46
C SER A 344 -2.02 31.50 -12.59
N ALA A 345 -3.05 32.32 -12.38
CA ALA A 345 -3.53 33.31 -13.36
C ALA A 345 -3.05 34.74 -13.05
N THR A 346 -2.34 34.91 -11.92
CA THR A 346 -1.67 36.15 -11.51
C THR A 346 -0.18 35.96 -11.70
#